data_AF-A0A972D3K3-F1
#
_entry.id   AF-A0A972D3K3-F1
#
_cell.length_a   1.000
_cell.length_b   1.000
_cell.length_c   1.000
_cell.angle_alpha   90.00
_cell.angle_beta   90.00
_cell.angle_gamma   90.00
#
_symmetry.space_group_name_H-M   'P 1'
#
loop_
_entity.id
_entity.type
_entity.pdbx_description
1 polymer ?
#
loop_
_entity_poly.entity_id
_entity_poly.type
_entity_poly.pdbx_seq_one_letter_code
_entity_poly.pdbx_strand_id
1 'polypeptide(L)'
;MVTPHEAGPTRAGAEHSQKSNPESLLPGMTPSGSKGQPCLLTPYHLPGTQPVYLGRVTSVRLALEALTYPPLSTAWTMAVTDPLLPENSGIYHLKLTKGKMEVTKTTGKKPAVHCTVGGLASLITGRDRPQTLIESGALTLLDKDLFTLLNHLFPPTDNFVNEYF
;
A
#
# COMPACT_ATOMS: atom_id res chain seq x y z
N MET A 1 -36.05 -35.96 -47.08
CA MET A 1 -35.74 -37.41 -47.23
C MET A 1 -34.26 -37.60 -46.97
N VAL A 2 -33.71 -38.57 -46.25
CA VAL A 2 -34.12 -39.66 -45.34
C VAL A 2 -32.78 -40.07 -44.70
N THR A 3 -32.70 -40.22 -43.37
CA THR A 3 -31.59 -40.92 -42.67
C THR A 3 -31.62 -42.43 -42.96
N PRO A 4 -30.49 -43.15 -42.81
CA PRO A 4 -30.39 -44.08 -41.66
C PRO A 4 -28.96 -44.13 -41.04
N HIS A 5 -28.77 -44.25 -39.71
CA HIS A 5 -28.86 -45.42 -38.79
C HIS A 5 -27.74 -46.48 -39.03
N GLU A 6 -26.73 -46.53 -38.14
CA GLU A 6 -26.41 -47.61 -37.13
C GLU A 6 -25.88 -48.94 -37.72
N ALA A 7 -25.01 -49.77 -37.11
CA ALA A 7 -24.23 -49.83 -35.86
C ALA A 7 -23.10 -50.89 -36.08
N GLY A 8 -22.11 -50.98 -35.17
CA GLY A 8 -20.90 -51.85 -35.22
C GLY A 8 -21.14 -53.37 -35.07
N PRO A 9 -20.23 -54.22 -34.51
CA PRO A 9 -18.99 -53.97 -33.75
C PRO A 9 -17.76 -54.83 -34.22
N THR A 10 -16.54 -54.76 -33.64
CA THR A 10 -16.05 -55.71 -32.60
C THR A 10 -14.61 -55.41 -32.13
N ARG A 11 -14.43 -55.57 -30.82
CA ARG A 11 -13.25 -55.49 -29.91
C ARG A 11 -11.95 -56.22 -30.31
N ALA A 12 -10.82 -55.60 -29.91
CA ALA A 12 -9.72 -56.16 -29.09
C ALA A 12 -8.88 -54.93 -28.62
N GLY A 13 -8.34 -54.74 -27.42
CA GLY A 13 -8.10 -55.55 -26.23
C GLY A 13 -6.88 -54.92 -25.53
N ALA A 14 -7.05 -54.46 -24.27
CA ALA A 14 -6.02 -54.21 -23.24
C ALA A 14 -4.98 -53.07 -23.54
N GLU A 15 -4.42 -52.29 -22.61
CA GLU A 15 -4.16 -52.45 -21.17
C GLU A 15 -4.22 -51.08 -20.45
N HIS A 16 -4.71 -51.14 -19.21
CA HIS A 16 -4.60 -50.10 -18.19
C HIS A 16 -3.13 -50.01 -17.73
N SER A 17 -2.50 -48.85 -17.83
CA SER A 17 -1.28 -48.55 -17.08
C SER A 17 -1.39 -47.17 -16.45
N GLN A 18 -2.03 -47.12 -15.29
CA GLN A 18 -1.87 -46.01 -14.34
C GLN A 18 -0.41 -46.04 -13.88
N LYS A 19 0.45 -45.23 -14.52
CA LYS A 19 1.71 -44.84 -13.91
C LYS A 19 1.40 -43.92 -12.73
N SER A 20 1.51 -44.47 -11.53
CA SER A 20 1.61 -43.71 -10.29
C SER A 20 2.76 -42.71 -10.44
N ASN A 21 2.43 -41.42 -10.42
CA ASN A 21 3.39 -40.34 -10.37
C ASN A 21 3.96 -40.27 -8.94
N PRO A 22 5.23 -40.62 -8.68
CA PRO A 22 5.82 -40.35 -7.37
C PRO A 22 6.29 -38.90 -7.34
N GLU A 23 6.10 -38.25 -6.19
CA GLU A 23 6.67 -36.95 -5.82
C GLU A 23 5.99 -35.70 -6.40
N SER A 24 4.76 -35.43 -5.96
CA SER A 24 4.37 -34.03 -5.71
C SER A 24 5.02 -33.58 -4.40
N LEU A 25 6.29 -33.21 -4.46
CA LEU A 25 6.91 -32.45 -3.38
C LEU A 25 6.28 -31.07 -3.35
N LEU A 26 5.85 -30.63 -2.16
CA LEU A 26 5.40 -29.26 -1.96
C LEU A 26 6.54 -28.29 -2.33
N PRO A 27 6.22 -27.11 -2.90
CA PRO A 27 7.23 -26.09 -3.16
C PRO A 27 7.97 -25.75 -1.84
N GLY A 28 9.29 -25.97 -1.81
CA GLY A 28 10.14 -25.68 -0.63
C GLY A 28 10.95 -26.85 -0.06
N MET A 29 10.79 -28.07 -0.58
CA MET A 29 11.63 -29.21 -0.15
C MET A 29 12.76 -29.45 -1.16
N THR A 30 13.98 -29.03 -0.82
CA THR A 30 15.20 -29.57 -1.44
C THR A 30 15.65 -30.80 -0.64
N PRO A 31 15.93 -31.95 -1.28
CA PRO A 31 16.50 -33.09 -0.57
C PRO A 31 17.99 -32.80 -0.35
N SER A 32 18.33 -32.02 0.68
CA SER A 32 19.71 -31.90 1.13
C SER A 32 20.02 -33.07 2.06
N GLY A 33 20.56 -34.14 1.48
CA GLY A 33 21.22 -35.20 2.23
C GLY A 33 22.54 -34.70 2.80
N SER A 34 22.50 -34.05 3.97
CA SER A 34 23.68 -33.87 4.82
C SER A 34 23.28 -34.14 6.28
N LYS A 35 23.82 -35.23 6.84
CA LYS A 35 23.65 -35.54 8.26
C LYS A 35 24.23 -34.40 9.10
N GLY A 36 23.37 -33.76 9.91
CA GLY A 36 23.81 -32.91 11.02
C GLY A 36 23.73 -31.40 10.83
N GLN A 37 23.17 -30.89 9.73
CA GLN A 37 22.86 -29.46 9.66
C GLN A 37 21.56 -29.17 10.45
N PRO A 38 21.57 -28.22 11.41
CA PRO A 38 20.34 -27.80 12.07
C PRO A 38 19.37 -27.32 10.98
N CYS A 39 18.17 -27.91 10.95
CA CYS A 39 17.12 -27.48 10.05
C CYS A 39 16.83 -26.00 10.36
N LEU A 40 17.31 -25.12 9.49
CA LEU A 40 16.99 -23.70 9.56
C LEU A 40 15.54 -23.56 9.10
N LEU A 41 14.62 -23.58 10.06
CA LEU A 41 13.21 -23.31 9.82
C LEU A 41 13.05 -21.81 9.57
N THR A 42 13.40 -21.37 8.35
CA THR A 42 12.90 -20.08 7.86
C THR A 42 11.44 -20.27 7.47
N PRO A 43 10.51 -19.41 7.90
CA PRO A 43 9.15 -19.42 7.39
C PRO A 43 9.20 -19.39 5.86
N TYR A 44 8.48 -20.29 5.20
CA TYR A 44 8.38 -20.28 3.75
C TYR A 44 7.57 -19.05 3.33
N HIS A 45 8.25 -18.07 2.73
CA HIS A 45 7.61 -16.95 2.07
C HIS A 45 7.60 -17.22 0.56
N LEU A 46 6.44 -17.03 -0.08
CA LEU A 46 6.36 -17.10 -1.54
C LEU A 46 7.37 -16.10 -2.14
N PRO A 47 8.19 -16.51 -3.13
CA PRO A 47 9.13 -15.60 -3.78
C PRO A 47 8.42 -14.32 -4.26
N GLY A 48 8.96 -13.17 -3.87
CA GLY A 48 8.37 -11.86 -4.18
C GLY A 48 7.37 -11.34 -3.13
N THR A 49 7.08 -12.09 -2.06
CA THR A 49 6.34 -11.56 -0.91
C THR A 49 7.18 -10.49 -0.22
N GLN A 50 6.62 -9.30 -0.07
CA GLN A 50 7.24 -8.19 0.66
C GLN A 50 6.29 -7.74 1.77
N PRO A 51 6.80 -7.44 2.98
CA PRO A 51 5.99 -6.82 4.00
C PRO A 51 5.49 -5.46 3.50
N VAL A 52 4.20 -5.21 3.67
CA VAL A 52 3.59 -3.92 3.34
C VAL A 52 3.10 -3.28 4.61
N TYR A 53 3.65 -2.11 4.95
CA TYR A 53 3.11 -1.27 6.00
C TYR A 53 1.95 -0.44 5.45
N LEU A 54 0.80 -0.53 6.14
CA LEU A 54 -0.38 0.29 5.89
C LEU A 54 -0.71 1.06 7.16
N GLY A 55 -0.62 2.38 7.09
CA GLY A 55 -1.03 3.29 8.16
C GLY A 55 -2.39 3.91 7.87
N ARG A 56 -3.08 4.33 8.93
CA ARG A 56 -4.31 5.13 8.82
C ARG A 56 -4.25 6.34 9.73
N VAL A 57 -4.57 7.51 9.18
CA VAL A 57 -4.79 8.73 9.95
C VAL A 57 -6.18 8.65 10.59
N THR A 58 -6.23 8.58 11.92
CA THR A 58 -7.48 8.62 12.70
C THR A 58 -7.85 10.03 13.14
N SER A 59 -6.85 10.91 13.30
CA SER A 59 -7.02 12.33 13.54
C SER A 59 -6.03 13.13 12.70
N VAL A 60 -6.55 13.87 11.72
CA VAL A 60 -5.71 14.71 10.82
C VAL A 60 -4.84 15.68 11.61
N ARG A 61 -5.45 16.35 12.60
CA ARG A 61 -4.74 17.31 13.46
C ARG A 61 -3.60 16.63 14.22
N LEU A 62 -3.91 15.60 15.00
CA LEU A 62 -2.90 14.98 15.86
C LEU A 62 -1.80 14.31 15.05
N ALA A 63 -2.13 13.70 13.92
CA ALA A 63 -1.14 13.07 13.05
C ALA A 63 -0.13 14.09 12.49
N LEU A 64 -0.60 15.25 12.02
CA LEU A 64 0.27 16.30 11.48
C LEU A 64 1.05 17.03 12.58
N GLU A 65 0.43 17.33 13.73
CA GLU A 65 1.13 18.00 14.85
C GLU A 65 2.22 17.12 15.50
N ALA A 66 2.13 15.80 15.37
CA ALA A 66 3.09 14.86 15.94
C ALA A 66 4.38 14.69 15.12
N LEU A 67 4.42 15.13 13.86
CA LEU A 67 5.60 14.97 13.01
C LEU A 67 6.70 15.98 13.36
N THR A 68 7.94 15.59 13.07
CA THR A 68 9.08 16.50 13.10
C THR A 68 9.26 17.13 11.73
N TYR A 69 9.28 18.46 11.67
CA TYR A 69 9.45 19.21 10.43
C TYR A 69 10.78 19.96 10.40
N PRO A 70 11.31 20.28 9.21
CA PRO A 70 12.46 21.18 9.08
C PRO A 70 12.16 22.56 9.70
N PRO A 71 13.18 23.29 10.21
CA PRO A 71 13.00 24.54 10.97
C PRO A 71 12.65 25.74 10.10
N LEU A 72 11.57 25.64 9.33
CA LEU A 72 11.03 26.68 8.46
C LEU A 72 9.71 27.23 9.03
N SER A 73 9.25 28.36 8.47
CA SER A 73 7.97 28.96 8.83
C SER A 73 7.14 29.24 7.58
N THR A 74 5.93 28.69 7.53
CA THR A 74 5.00 28.84 6.40
C THR A 74 3.60 28.46 6.85
N ALA A 75 2.58 28.81 6.06
CA ALA A 75 1.21 28.39 6.34
C ALA A 75 0.44 28.18 5.04
N TRP A 76 -0.44 27.18 5.04
CA TRP A 76 -1.30 26.89 3.90
C TRP A 76 -2.65 26.31 4.36
N THR A 77 -3.54 26.08 3.40
CA THR A 77 -4.84 25.44 3.63
C THR A 77 -4.94 24.13 2.86
N MET A 78 -5.41 23.08 3.52
CA MET A 78 -5.59 21.76 2.94
C MET A 78 -7.01 21.28 3.19
N ALA A 79 -7.74 20.92 2.14
CA ALA A 79 -8.98 20.16 2.24
C ALA A 79 -8.65 18.68 2.32
N VAL A 80 -9.14 18.00 3.36
CA VAL A 80 -9.03 16.54 3.49
C VAL A 80 -10.40 15.91 3.29
N THR A 81 -10.43 14.82 2.53
CA THR A 81 -11.61 13.96 2.35
C THR A 81 -11.36 12.59 2.97
N ASP A 82 -12.22 12.21 3.91
CA ASP A 82 -12.27 10.91 4.56
C ASP A 82 -13.72 10.40 4.54
N PRO A 83 -14.06 9.47 3.64
CA PRO A 83 -15.43 8.94 3.54
C PRO A 83 -15.79 8.00 4.69
N LEU A 84 -14.80 7.53 5.46
CA LEU A 84 -14.99 6.53 6.50
C LEU A 84 -15.06 7.16 7.90
N LEU A 85 -14.33 8.26 8.13
CA LEU A 85 -14.41 9.08 9.35
C LEU A 85 -14.74 10.54 8.96
N PRO A 86 -16.03 10.89 8.82
CA PRO A 86 -16.45 12.23 8.37
C PRO A 86 -15.89 13.39 9.21
N GLU A 87 -15.59 13.15 10.49
CA GLU A 87 -14.94 14.10 11.38
C GLU A 87 -13.54 14.53 10.91
N ASN A 88 -12.82 13.67 10.17
CA ASN A 88 -11.55 14.00 9.52
C ASN A 88 -11.75 14.82 8.25
N SER A 89 -12.93 14.75 7.62
CA SER A 89 -13.22 15.55 6.43
C SER A 89 -13.35 17.03 6.78
N GLY A 90 -12.76 17.90 5.96
CA GLY A 90 -12.89 19.36 6.10
C GLY A 90 -11.65 20.12 5.65
N ILE A 91 -11.67 21.44 5.86
CA ILE A 91 -10.56 22.33 5.51
C ILE A 91 -9.75 22.61 6.77
N TYR A 92 -8.44 22.43 6.66
CA TYR A 92 -7.48 22.64 7.71
C TYR A 92 -6.56 23.80 7.33
N HIS A 93 -6.29 24.68 8.27
CA HIS A 93 -5.19 25.62 8.21
C HIS A 93 -3.99 25.00 8.91
N LEU A 94 -2.91 24.79 8.15
CA LEU A 94 -1.67 24.24 8.64
C LEU A 94 -0.70 25.40 8.77
N LYS A 95 -0.20 25.63 9.98
CA LYS A 95 0.76 26.69 10.27
C LYS A 95 2.01 26.06 10.87
N LEU A 96 3.09 26.13 10.11
CA LEU A 96 4.41 25.70 10.54
C LEU A 96 5.19 26.91 11.03
N THR A 97 5.69 26.87 12.26
CA THR A 97 6.52 27.93 12.85
C THR A 97 7.78 27.32 13.42
N LYS A 98 8.93 27.61 12.80
CA LYS A 98 10.25 27.07 13.20
C LYS A 98 10.23 25.55 13.42
N GLY A 99 9.61 24.81 12.50
CA GLY A 99 9.51 23.33 12.57
C GLY A 99 8.40 22.79 13.49
N LYS A 100 7.61 23.63 14.14
CA LYS A 100 6.43 23.22 14.94
C LYS A 100 5.15 23.44 14.16
N MET A 101 4.39 22.37 13.93
CA MET A 101 3.11 22.41 13.23
C MET A 101 1.97 22.69 14.20
N GLU A 102 1.06 23.57 13.78
CA GLU A 102 -0.24 23.81 14.42
C GLU A 102 -1.33 23.62 13.36
N VAL A 103 -2.33 22.80 13.66
CA VAL A 103 -3.39 22.45 12.71
C VAL A 103 -4.75 22.83 13.28
N THR A 104 -5.42 23.76 12.61
CA THR A 104 -6.76 24.22 13.00
C THR A 104 -7.76 23.93 11.89
N LYS A 105 -8.88 23.29 12.23
CA LYS A 105 -10.00 23.13 11.29
C LYS A 105 -10.69 24.48 11.08
N THR A 106 -10.95 24.86 9.84
CA THR A 106 -11.49 26.17 9.46
C THR A 106 -12.64 26.02 8.49
N THR A 107 -13.55 27.00 8.49
CA THR A 107 -14.59 27.16 7.47
C THR A 107 -14.29 28.39 6.61
N GLY A 108 -14.83 28.45 5.39
CA GLY A 108 -14.81 29.65 4.54
C GLY A 108 -13.48 30.00 3.84
N LYS A 109 -12.37 29.30 4.12
CA LYS A 109 -11.12 29.49 3.37
C LYS A 109 -11.06 28.59 2.14
N LYS A 110 -10.58 29.11 1.01
CA LYS A 110 -10.26 28.27 -0.14
C LYS A 110 -9.06 27.36 0.20
N PRO A 111 -9.14 26.05 -0.05
CA PRO A 111 -7.99 25.17 0.09
C PRO A 111 -6.96 25.50 -1.00
N ALA A 112 -5.67 25.42 -0.67
CA ALA A 112 -4.60 25.45 -1.64
C ALA A 112 -4.23 24.02 -2.12
N VAL A 113 -4.63 23.01 -1.34
CA VAL A 113 -4.41 21.59 -1.62
C VAL A 113 -5.67 20.80 -1.28
N HIS A 114 -6.03 19.84 -2.11
CA HIS A 114 -6.96 18.77 -1.76
C HIS A 114 -6.20 17.47 -1.55
N CYS A 115 -6.56 16.69 -0.54
CA CYS A 115 -5.93 15.42 -0.25
C CYS A 115 -6.96 14.42 0.28
N THR A 116 -6.88 13.18 -0.17
CA THR A 116 -7.62 12.09 0.49
C THR A 116 -6.92 11.70 1.79
N VAL A 117 -7.64 11.17 2.77
CA VAL A 117 -7.00 10.70 4.02
C VAL A 117 -5.98 9.58 3.77
N GLY A 118 -6.20 8.74 2.76
CA GLY A 118 -5.24 7.72 2.33
C GLY A 118 -3.98 8.34 1.74
N GLY A 119 -4.14 9.33 0.85
CA GLY A 119 -3.02 10.10 0.32
C GLY A 119 -2.23 10.83 1.42
N LEU A 120 -2.92 11.37 2.42
CA LEU A 120 -2.28 11.99 3.58
C LEU A 120 -1.48 10.95 4.37
N ALA A 121 -2.03 9.77 4.63
CA ALA A 121 -1.34 8.69 5.32
C ALA A 121 -0.06 8.26 4.56
N SER A 122 -0.16 8.08 3.25
CA SER A 122 0.99 7.78 2.38
C SER A 122 2.04 8.91 2.40
N LEU A 123 1.60 10.17 2.41
CA LEU A 123 2.49 11.33 2.41
C LEU A 123 3.25 11.45 3.75
N ILE A 124 2.56 11.39 4.89
CA ILE A 124 3.19 11.54 6.21
C ILE A 124 4.11 10.37 6.57
N THR A 125 3.85 9.19 6.00
CA THR A 125 4.72 8.03 6.17
C THR A 125 5.89 8.03 5.18
N GLY A 126 5.92 8.95 4.22
CA GLY A 126 6.94 8.99 3.18
C GLY A 126 6.87 7.82 2.20
N ARG A 127 5.76 7.06 2.19
CA ARG A 127 5.53 5.94 1.27
C ARG A 127 5.42 6.42 -0.18
N ASP A 128 4.61 7.45 -0.40
CA ASP A 128 4.37 8.00 -1.73
C ASP A 128 4.82 9.47 -1.79
N ARG A 129 5.41 9.84 -2.94
CA ARG A 129 5.80 11.22 -3.21
C ARG A 129 4.59 12.08 -3.60
N PRO A 130 4.63 13.40 -3.36
CA PRO A 130 3.59 14.33 -3.83
C PRO A 130 3.22 14.14 -5.30
N GLN A 131 4.21 13.91 -6.18
CA GLN A 131 3.97 13.68 -7.61
C GLN A 131 3.09 12.43 -7.87
N THR A 132 3.42 11.30 -7.24
CA THR A 132 2.66 10.05 -7.36
C THR A 132 1.22 10.20 -6.83
N LEU A 133 1.05 10.97 -5.75
CA LEU A 133 -0.27 11.26 -5.21
C LEU A 133 -1.08 12.20 -6.11
N ILE A 134 -0.43 13.11 -6.84
CA ILE A 134 -1.09 13.94 -7.86
C ILE A 134 -1.55 13.09 -9.03
N GLU A 135 -0.69 12.22 -9.54
CA GLU A 135 -0.98 11.33 -10.65
C GLU A 135 -2.13 10.35 -10.36
N SER A 136 -2.22 9.87 -9.12
CA SER A 136 -3.34 9.01 -8.66
C SER A 136 -4.61 9.76 -8.29
N GLY A 137 -4.60 11.11 -8.27
CA GLY A 137 -5.71 11.94 -7.81
C GLY A 137 -5.92 11.96 -6.30
N ALA A 138 -5.04 11.31 -5.52
CA ALA A 138 -5.07 11.34 -4.06
C ALA A 138 -4.64 12.69 -3.48
N LEU A 139 -3.93 13.51 -4.26
CA LEU A 139 -3.51 14.88 -3.96
C LEU A 139 -3.84 15.79 -5.16
N THR A 140 -4.26 17.02 -4.92
CA THR A 140 -4.42 18.03 -5.97
C THR A 140 -3.89 19.36 -5.46
N LEU A 141 -2.99 19.98 -6.20
CA LEU A 141 -2.42 21.29 -5.88
C LEU A 141 -3.15 22.37 -6.69
N LEU A 142 -3.69 23.35 -5.98
CA LEU A 142 -4.28 24.56 -6.57
C LEU A 142 -3.28 25.71 -6.60
N ASP A 143 -2.23 25.61 -5.78
CA ASP A 143 -1.07 26.49 -5.78
C ASP A 143 0.19 25.69 -6.18
N LYS A 144 0.88 26.15 -7.22
CA LYS A 144 2.05 25.46 -7.79
C LYS A 144 3.27 25.52 -6.88
N ASP A 145 3.40 26.58 -6.08
CA ASP A 145 4.57 26.77 -5.20
C ASP A 145 4.55 25.79 -4.02
N LEU A 146 3.39 25.21 -3.71
CA LEU A 146 3.24 24.19 -2.67
C LEU A 146 3.88 22.85 -3.03
N PHE A 147 4.11 22.55 -4.31
CA PHE A 147 4.73 21.28 -4.68
C PHE A 147 6.12 21.13 -4.06
N THR A 148 6.95 22.15 -4.20
CA THR A 148 8.31 22.18 -3.63
C THR A 148 8.27 22.10 -2.11
N LEU A 149 7.33 22.81 -1.48
CA LEU A 149 7.14 22.78 -0.04
C LEU A 149 6.78 21.36 0.44
N LEU A 150 5.79 20.70 -0.18
CA LEU A 150 5.35 19.37 0.25
C LEU A 150 6.45 18.32 0.10
N ASN A 151 7.26 18.39 -0.96
CA ASN A 151 8.42 17.49 -1.12
C ASN A 151 9.46 17.68 -0.01
N HIS A 152 9.63 18.92 0.46
CA HIS A 152 10.58 19.21 1.54
C HIS A 152 10.04 18.85 2.92
N LEU A 153 8.73 19.01 3.15
CA LEU A 153 8.09 18.67 4.43
C LEU A 153 7.87 17.17 4.63
N PHE A 154 7.64 16.43 3.54
CA PHE A 154 7.31 15.01 3.56
C PHE A 154 8.26 14.23 2.63
N PRO A 155 9.53 14.07 3.04
CA PRO A 155 10.51 13.34 2.24
C PRO A 155 10.13 11.85 2.15
N PRO A 156 10.48 11.17 1.05
CA PRO A 156 10.35 9.73 0.96
C PRO A 156 11.11 9.04 2.10
N THR A 157 10.49 8.03 2.68
CA THR A 157 11.05 7.30 3.82
C THR A 157 10.86 5.80 3.61
N ASP A 158 11.96 5.06 3.68
CA ASP A 158 11.91 3.59 3.75
C ASP A 158 11.51 3.19 5.17
N ASN A 159 10.27 2.72 5.32
CA ASN A 159 9.74 2.29 6.61
C ASN A 159 10.02 0.81 6.80
N PHE A 160 10.61 0.44 7.94
CA PHE A 160 10.90 -0.94 8.30
C PHE A 160 10.06 -1.33 9.51
N VAL A 161 9.44 -2.51 9.44
CA VAL A 161 8.71 -3.11 10.54
C VAL A 161 9.46 -4.37 10.93
N ASN A 162 9.99 -4.40 12.15
CA ASN A 162 10.82 -5.51 12.62
C ASN A 162 10.00 -6.68 13.18
N GLU A 163 8.73 -6.46 13.51
CA GLU A 163 7.85 -7.44 14.15
C GLU A 163 6.49 -7.51 13.46
N TYR A 164 5.93 -8.71 13.35
CA TYR A 164 4.59 -8.95 12.82
C TYR A 164 3.62 -9.12 13.99
N PHE A 165 2.45 -8.48 13.91
CA PHE A 165 1.38 -8.50 14.92
C PHE A 165 0.08 -9.08 14.35
#